data_AF-A0A931IAL6-F1
#
_entry.id   AF-A0A931IAL6-F1
#
_cell.length_a   1.000
_cell.length_b   1.000
_cell.length_c   1.000
_cell.angle_alpha   90.00
_cell.angle_beta   90.00
_cell.angle_gamma   90.00
#
_symmetry.space_group_name_H-M   'P 1'
#
loop_
_entity.id
_entity.type
_entity.pdbx_description
1 polymer ?
#
loop_
_entity_poly.entity_id
_entity_poly.type
_entity_poly.pdbx_seq_one_letter_code
_entity_poly.pdbx_strand_id
1 'polypeptide(L)'
;MSEGVELDPDRLRQAARKTAHVRDRIDTVMGTLRTSLAGRGQPWGDDKIGDQFVNGAGGNGGYNASYTNLDTSTSNISSTFGNFSDNQATTAGYLETQDQHNGEGFA
;
A
#
# COMPACT_ATOMS: atom_id res chain seq x y z
N MET A 1 9.57 -20.58 -32.94
CA MET A 1 8.99 -21.11 -31.69
C MET A 1 9.69 -20.40 -30.56
N SER A 2 9.24 -19.19 -30.22
CA SER A 2 9.78 -18.46 -29.07
C SER A 2 9.26 -19.18 -27.84
N GLU A 3 10.17 -19.62 -26.97
CA GLU A 3 9.89 -20.05 -25.61
C GLU A 3 9.46 -18.81 -24.81
N GLY A 4 8.34 -18.22 -25.23
CA GLY A 4 7.73 -17.06 -24.62
C GLY A 4 7.15 -17.52 -23.31
N VAL A 5 7.56 -16.87 -22.22
CA VAL A 5 6.95 -17.05 -20.91
C VAL A 5 5.44 -17.01 -21.11
N GLU A 6 4.75 -18.12 -20.86
CA GLU A 6 3.29 -18.20 -20.90
C GLU A 6 2.74 -17.44 -19.68
N LEU A 7 2.89 -16.12 -19.73
CA LEU A 7 2.31 -15.19 -18.77
C LEU A 7 0.85 -15.04 -19.15
N ASP A 8 0.02 -15.83 -18.50
CA ASP A 8 -1.44 -15.75 -18.58
C ASP A 8 -1.91 -14.34 -18.13
N PRO A 9 -2.42 -13.49 -19.07
CA PRO A 9 -2.85 -12.13 -18.76
C PRO A 9 -3.96 -12.09 -17.70
N ASP A 10 -4.81 -13.12 -17.62
CA ASP A 10 -5.89 -13.19 -16.65
C ASP A 10 -5.36 -13.50 -15.24
N ARG A 11 -4.32 -14.31 -15.13
CA ARG A 11 -3.62 -14.50 -13.84
C ARG A 11 -2.93 -13.23 -13.38
N LEU A 12 -2.33 -12.45 -14.28
CA LEU A 12 -1.75 -11.16 -13.93
C LEU A 12 -2.81 -10.15 -13.47
N ARG A 13 -3.98 -10.09 -14.14
CA ARG A 13 -5.11 -9.29 -13.67
C ARG A 13 -5.63 -9.74 -12.32
N GLN A 14 -5.67 -11.05 -12.07
CA GLN A 14 -6.08 -11.58 -10.77
C GLN A 14 -5.06 -11.20 -9.68
N ALA A 15 -3.76 -11.28 -9.98
CA ALA A 15 -2.71 -10.83 -9.09
C ALA A 15 -2.86 -9.32 -8.79
N ALA A 16 -3.10 -8.50 -9.82
CA ALA A 16 -3.30 -7.05 -9.66
C ALA A 16 -4.43 -6.75 -8.67
N ARG A 17 -5.59 -7.38 -8.86
CA ARG A 17 -6.73 -7.24 -7.94
C ARG A 17 -6.42 -7.67 -6.50
N LYS A 18 -5.67 -8.76 -6.31
CA LYS A 18 -5.27 -9.22 -4.98
C LYS A 18 -4.31 -8.22 -4.31
N THR A 19 -3.36 -7.69 -5.08
CA THR A 19 -2.41 -6.68 -4.62
C THR A 19 -3.12 -5.38 -4.23
N ALA A 20 -4.06 -4.90 -5.06
CA ALA A 20 -4.92 -3.76 -4.74
C ALA A 20 -5.74 -4.00 -3.46
N HIS A 21 -6.31 -5.19 -3.30
CA HIS A 21 -7.05 -5.51 -2.09
C HIS A 21 -6.18 -5.50 -0.82
N VAL A 22 -4.90 -5.87 -0.90
CA VAL A 22 -3.97 -5.73 0.22
C VAL A 22 -3.72 -4.25 0.55
N ARG A 23 -3.47 -3.41 -0.47
CA ARG A 23 -3.35 -1.95 -0.32
C ARG A 23 -4.59 -1.38 0.40
N ASP A 24 -5.78 -1.69 -0.11
CA ASP A 24 -7.03 -1.12 0.41
C ASP A 24 -7.27 -1.53 1.89
N ARG A 25 -6.87 -2.75 2.27
CA ARG A 25 -6.93 -3.20 3.67
C ARG A 25 -5.95 -2.44 4.56
N ILE A 26 -4.75 -2.17 4.07
CA ILE A 26 -3.74 -1.38 4.79
C ILE A 26 -4.28 0.03 5.04
N ASP A 27 -4.82 0.66 4.00
CA ASP A 27 -5.41 2.01 4.09
C ASP A 27 -6.62 2.02 5.04
N THR A 28 -7.47 1.00 5.00
CA THR A 28 -8.63 0.88 5.88
C THR A 28 -8.23 0.76 7.35
N VAL A 29 -7.24 -0.08 7.66
CA VAL A 29 -6.74 -0.23 9.04
C VAL A 29 -6.14 1.08 9.53
N MET A 30 -5.36 1.77 8.69
CA MET A 30 -4.74 3.02 9.08
C MET A 30 -5.75 4.16 9.24
N GLY A 31 -6.74 4.22 8.35
CA GLY A 31 -7.88 5.13 8.48
C GLY A 31 -8.65 4.88 9.78
N THR A 32 -8.91 3.62 10.12
CA THR A 32 -9.59 3.25 11.38
C THR A 32 -8.79 3.69 12.60
N LEU A 33 -7.46 3.51 12.57
CA LEU A 33 -6.57 3.99 13.64
C LEU A 33 -6.64 5.51 13.78
N ARG A 34 -6.45 6.25 12.67
CA ARG A 34 -6.52 7.72 12.63
C ARG A 34 -7.83 8.24 13.23
N THR A 35 -8.97 7.71 12.77
CA THR A 35 -10.31 8.10 13.27
C THR A 35 -10.48 7.76 14.75
N SER A 36 -10.02 6.58 15.16
CA SER A 36 -10.13 6.11 16.56
C SER A 36 -9.30 6.96 17.53
N LEU A 37 -8.15 7.47 17.08
CA LEU A 37 -7.30 8.36 17.87
C LEU A 37 -7.87 9.78 17.92
N ALA A 38 -8.31 10.30 16.77
CA ALA A 38 -8.95 11.62 16.70
C ALA A 38 -10.17 11.72 17.63
N GLY A 39 -10.97 10.66 17.74
CA GLY A 39 -12.13 10.61 18.64
C GLY A 39 -11.80 10.51 20.14
N ARG A 40 -10.57 10.09 20.50
CA ARG A 40 -10.14 9.95 21.91
C ARG A 40 -9.38 11.17 22.43
N GLY A 41 -8.87 12.02 21.55
CA GLY A 41 -8.07 13.18 21.95
C GLY A 41 -6.75 12.78 22.63
N GLN A 42 -6.34 13.57 23.62
CA GLN A 42 -5.06 13.41 24.32
C GLN A 42 -5.29 12.98 25.78
N PRO A 43 -5.46 11.67 26.06
CA PRO A 43 -5.79 11.18 27.41
C PRO A 43 -4.64 11.28 28.43
N TRP A 44 -3.43 11.60 27.99
CA TRP A 44 -2.21 11.62 28.81
C TRP A 44 -1.99 12.94 29.58
N GLY A 45 -2.80 13.98 29.33
CA GLY A 45 -2.71 15.26 30.03
C GLY A 45 -1.47 16.10 29.70
N ASP A 46 -1.39 17.30 30.30
CA ASP A 46 -0.34 18.30 30.06
C ASP A 46 0.73 18.32 31.16
N ASP A 47 0.79 17.28 32.00
CA ASP A 47 1.81 17.18 33.04
C ASP A 47 3.15 16.69 32.45
N LYS A 48 4.20 16.74 33.27
CA LYS A 48 5.54 16.33 32.85
C LYS A 48 5.58 14.87 32.35
N ILE A 49 4.71 14.00 32.86
CA ILE A 49 4.64 12.59 32.48
C ILE A 49 3.98 12.46 31.10
N GLY A 50 2.86 13.15 30.88
CA GLY A 50 2.18 13.24 29.60
C GLY A 50 3.06 13.83 28.51
N ASP A 51 3.76 14.93 28.80
CA ASP A 51 4.72 15.54 27.87
C ASP A 51 5.85 14.57 27.50
N GLN A 52 6.45 13.89 28.48
CA GLN A 52 7.47 12.87 28.24
C GLN A 52 6.93 11.67 27.46
N PHE A 53 5.67 11.29 27.64
CA PHE A 53 5.05 10.23 26.86
C PHE A 53 4.89 10.63 25.39
N VAL A 54 4.40 11.84 25.12
CA VAL A 54 4.13 12.34 23.76
C VAL A 54 5.40 12.62 22.99
N ASN A 55 6.33 13.35 23.62
CA ASN A 55 7.52 13.90 22.99
C ASN A 55 8.75 13.00 23.21
N GLY A 56 8.74 12.17 24.26
CA GLY A 56 9.88 11.34 24.64
C GLY A 56 10.87 12.07 25.54
N ALA A 57 11.79 11.32 26.14
CA ALA A 57 12.82 11.91 27.00
C ALA A 57 13.76 12.79 26.16
N GLY A 58 13.80 14.10 26.48
CA GLY A 58 14.58 15.07 25.71
C GLY A 58 13.97 15.46 24.36
N GLY A 59 12.66 15.22 24.17
CA GLY A 59 11.92 15.64 22.97
C GLY A 59 12.07 14.71 21.75
N ASN A 60 12.61 13.50 21.93
CA ASN A 60 12.75 12.51 20.87
C ASN A 60 12.16 11.15 21.25
N GLY A 61 11.55 10.48 20.27
CA GLY A 61 11.12 9.08 20.39
C GLY A 61 9.83 8.84 21.19
N GLY A 62 9.06 9.89 21.48
CA GLY A 62 7.76 9.74 22.12
C GLY A 62 6.69 9.12 21.21
N TYR A 63 5.47 9.04 21.75
CA TYR A 63 4.29 8.52 21.06
C TYR A 63 4.07 9.19 19.70
N ASN A 64 4.23 10.52 19.61
CA ASN A 64 3.97 11.25 18.36
C ASN A 64 4.96 10.87 17.25
N ALA A 65 6.24 10.70 17.59
CA ALA A 65 7.26 10.24 16.65
C ALA A 65 6.96 8.81 16.18
N SER A 66 6.59 7.93 17.11
CA SER A 66 6.23 6.53 16.80
C SER A 66 5.00 6.45 15.89
N TYR A 67 3.97 7.24 16.17
CA TYR A 67 2.77 7.34 15.36
C TYR A 67 3.07 7.88 13.96
N THR A 68 3.84 8.95 13.85
CA THR A 68 4.24 9.55 12.56
C THR A 68 5.05 8.58 11.71
N ASN A 69 5.96 7.82 12.34
CA ASN A 69 6.74 6.79 11.65
C ASN A 69 5.82 5.67 11.14
N LEU A 70 4.89 5.19 11.97
CA LEU A 70 3.92 4.17 11.57
C LEU A 70 3.09 4.68 10.38
N ASP A 71 2.57 5.91 10.45
CA ASP A 71 1.80 6.55 9.38
C ASP A 71 2.55 6.63 8.06
N THR A 72 3.79 7.10 8.12
CA THR A 72 4.66 7.21 6.96
C THR A 72 4.99 5.83 6.37
N SER A 73 5.40 4.88 7.22
CA SER A 73 5.72 3.52 6.78
C SER A 73 4.51 2.83 6.14
N THR A 74 3.32 2.95 6.74
CA THR A 74 2.10 2.36 6.22
C THR A 74 1.70 2.98 4.88
N SER A 75 1.82 4.31 4.74
CA SER A 75 1.59 5.01 3.46
C SER A 75 2.56 4.54 2.36
N ASN A 76 3.85 4.35 2.69
CA ASN A 76 4.85 3.87 1.74
C ASN A 76 4.57 2.43 1.28
N ILE A 77 4.14 1.57 2.21
CA ILE A 77 3.74 0.19 1.90
C ILE A 77 2.51 0.21 0.97
N SER A 78 1.47 0.98 1.32
CA SER A 78 0.27 1.14 0.49
C SER A 78 0.61 1.57 -0.94
N SER A 79 1.44 2.60 -1.09
CA SER A 79 1.92 3.08 -2.39
C SER A 79 2.65 1.98 -3.19
N THR A 80 3.50 1.20 -2.52
CA THR A 80 4.22 0.08 -3.14
C THR A 80 3.27 -0.99 -3.67
N PHE A 81 2.25 -1.38 -2.88
CA PHE A 81 1.22 -2.33 -3.33
C PHE A 81 0.36 -1.75 -4.46
N GLY A 82 0.09 -0.44 -4.44
CA GLY A 82 -0.55 0.25 -5.57
C GLY A 82 0.26 0.10 -6.86
N ASN A 83 1.54 0.44 -6.82
CA ASN A 83 2.44 0.34 -7.97
C ASN A 83 2.54 -1.10 -8.50
N PHE A 84 2.59 -2.10 -7.62
CA PHE A 84 2.60 -3.51 -8.03
C PHE A 84 1.30 -3.92 -8.71
N SER A 85 0.15 -3.49 -8.20
CA SER A 85 -1.15 -3.74 -8.84
C SER A 85 -1.19 -3.13 -10.25
N ASP A 86 -0.79 -1.87 -10.37
CA ASP A 86 -0.84 -1.13 -11.63
C ASP A 86 0.12 -1.72 -12.67
N ASN A 87 1.32 -2.10 -12.25
CA ASN A 87 2.28 -2.79 -13.12
C ASN A 87 1.74 -4.14 -13.59
N GLN A 88 1.15 -4.95 -12.71
CA GLN A 88 0.55 -6.24 -13.09
C GLN A 88 -0.59 -6.07 -14.09
N ALA A 89 -1.47 -5.08 -13.88
CA ALA A 89 -2.56 -4.78 -14.80
C ALA A 89 -2.05 -4.29 -16.16
N THR A 90 -1.03 -3.43 -16.14
CA THR A 90 -0.40 -2.87 -17.35
C THR A 90 0.30 -3.97 -18.16
N THR A 91 1.07 -4.86 -17.51
CA THR A 91 1.71 -6.00 -18.17
C THR A 91 0.70 -6.94 -18.80
N ALA A 92 -0.43 -7.21 -18.13
CA ALA A 92 -1.50 -8.01 -18.71
C ALA A 92 -2.06 -7.39 -20.00
N GLY A 93 -2.26 -6.07 -20.02
CA GLY A 93 -2.71 -5.35 -21.23
C GLY A 93 -1.69 -5.42 -22.37
N TYR A 94 -0.39 -5.31 -22.06
CA TYR A 94 0.65 -5.45 -23.07
C TYR A 94 0.70 -6.84 -23.70
N LEU A 95 0.56 -7.89 -22.90
CA LEU A 95 0.56 -9.28 -23.38
C LEU A 95 -0.64 -9.56 -24.30
N GLU A 96 -1.84 -9.14 -23.89
CA GLU A 96 -3.05 -9.32 -24.72
C GLU A 96 -2.94 -8.57 -26.05
N THR A 97 -2.41 -7.34 -26.04
CA THR A 97 -2.18 -6.56 -27.26
C THR A 97 -1.17 -7.24 -28.18
N GLN A 98 -0.10 -7.79 -27.61
CA GLN A 98 0.93 -8.51 -28.36
C GLN A 98 0.38 -9.79 -29.01
N ASP A 99 -0.44 -10.55 -28.27
CA ASP A 99 -1.07 -11.76 -28.79
C ASP A 99 -2.07 -11.46 -29.92
N GLN A 100 -2.85 -10.39 -29.81
CA GLN A 100 -3.76 -9.94 -30.86
C GLN A 100 -3.01 -9.56 -32.15
N HIS A 101 -1.97 -8.74 -32.05
CA HIS A 101 -1.17 -8.35 -33.22
C HIS A 101 -0.45 -9.53 -33.87
N ASN A 102 0.04 -10.49 -33.07
CA ASN A 102 0.62 -11.71 -33.61
C ASN A 102 -0.44 -12.55 -34.35
N GLY A 103 -1.66 -12.67 -33.80
CA GLY A 103 -2.76 -13.41 -34.40
C GLY A 103 -3.25 -12.82 -35.74
N GLU A 104 -3.29 -11.50 -35.86
CA GLU A 104 -3.66 -10.79 -37.10
C GLU A 104 -2.63 -10.97 -38.22
N GLY A 105 -1.35 -11.13 -37.89
CA GLY A 105 -0.28 -11.35 -38.87
C GLY A 105 -0.25 -12.75 -39.51
N PHE A 106 -1.07 -13.69 -39.02
CA PHE A 106 -1.19 -15.05 -39.54
C PHE A 106 -2.46 -15.30 -40.39
N ALA A 107 -3.31 -14.28 -40.58
CA ALA A 107 -4.51 -14.32 -41.43
C ALA A 107 -4.25 -13.69 -42.81
#